data_AF-A0A958AUI2-F1
#
_entry.id   AF-A0A958AUI2-F1
#
_cell.length_a   1.000
_cell.length_b   1.000
_cell.length_c   1.000
_cell.angle_alpha   90.00
_cell.angle_beta   90.00
_cell.angle_gamma   90.00
#
_symmetry.space_group_name_H-M   'P 1'
#
loop_
_entity.id
_entity.type
_entity.pdbx_description
1 polymer ?
#
loop_
_entity_poly.entity_id
_entity_poly.type
_entity_poly.pdbx_seq_one_letter_code
_entity_poly.pdbx_strand_id
1 'polypeptide(L)' 'DETPEMRIVRFRSLGCYPLTCAVDSDASTISEIVEELMVTRASERQGRVIDRDQASSMEKKKEEGYF' A
#
# COMPACT_ATOMS: atom_id res chain seq x y z
N ASP A 1 -10.23 0.04 21.86
CA ASP A 1 -10.36 1.27 21.08
C ASP A 1 -9.10 1.51 20.28
N GLU A 2 -9.26 1.74 18.98
CA GLU A 2 -8.19 2.22 18.10
C GLU A 2 -8.23 3.75 18.14
N THR A 3 -7.08 4.39 18.36
CA THR A 3 -6.98 5.85 18.48
C THR A 3 -6.15 6.37 17.31
N PRO A 4 -6.65 7.31 16.49
CA PRO A 4 -5.90 7.79 15.34
C PRO A 4 -4.66 8.56 15.79
N GLU A 5 -3.52 8.29 15.14
CA GLU A 5 -2.23 8.95 15.39
C GLU A 5 -1.75 9.68 14.14
N MET A 6 -1.15 10.86 14.34
CA MET A 6 -0.50 11.60 13.27
C MET A 6 0.89 11.03 13.03
N ARG A 7 1.13 10.52 11.81
CA ARG A 7 2.42 9.94 11.41
C ARG A 7 2.81 10.43 10.01
N ILE A 8 4.11 10.57 9.77
CA ILE A 8 4.65 10.85 8.44
C ILE A 8 4.73 9.52 7.70
N VAL A 9 3.92 9.40 6.65
CA VAL A 9 3.80 8.16 5.89
C VAL A 9 3.78 8.44 4.39
N ARG A 10 4.26 7.48 3.60
CA ARG A 10 4.30 7.53 2.14
C ARG A 10 3.57 6.33 1.55
N PHE A 11 2.85 6.56 0.47
CA PHE A 11 2.29 5.48 -0.35
C PHE A 11 3.28 5.12 -1.43
N ARG A 12 3.71 3.85 -1.47
CA ARG A 12 4.58 3.35 -2.55
C ARG A 12 3.80 3.07 -3.83
N SER A 13 2.55 2.62 -3.68
CA SER A 13 1.57 2.41 -4.75
C SER A 13 0.29 3.17 -4.41
N LEU A 14 -0.44 3.69 -5.40
CA LEU A 14 -1.76 4.28 -5.22
C LEU A 14 -2.86 3.32 -5.69
N GLY A 15 -3.98 3.32 -4.98
CA GLY A 15 -5.13 2.47 -5.27
C GLY A 15 -6.36 2.94 -4.49
N CYS A 16 -7.37 2.08 -4.39
CA CYS A 16 -8.58 2.40 -3.64
C CYS A 16 -8.28 2.47 -2.14
N TYR A 17 -8.86 3.46 -1.46
CA TYR A 17 -8.95 3.50 -0.01
C TYR A 17 -10.16 2.64 0.44
N PRO A 18 -10.08 1.86 1.55
CA PRO A 18 -8.96 1.68 2.49
C PRO A 18 -8.07 0.47 2.15
N LEU A 19 -7.97 0.08 0.87
CA LEU A 19 -7.31 -1.16 0.42
C LEU A 19 -5.81 -1.00 0.10
N THR A 20 -5.27 0.19 0.32
CA THR A 20 -3.87 0.53 0.07
C THR A 20 -3.29 1.10 1.36
N CYS A 21 -2.26 0.44 1.89
CA CYS A 21 -1.59 0.86 3.11
C CYS A 21 -0.40 1.79 2.80
N ALA A 22 -0.21 2.81 3.63
CA ALA A 22 1.00 3.62 3.63
C ALA A 22 2.13 2.91 4.40
N VAL A 23 3.37 3.32 4.13
CA VAL A 23 4.55 2.92 4.91
C VAL A 23 5.09 4.13 5.65
N ASP A 24 5.67 3.92 6.83
CA ASP A 24 6.47 4.94 7.49
C ASP A 24 7.67 5.28 6.61
N SER A 25 7.87 6.57 6.34
CA SER A 25 8.95 7.05 5.46
C SER A 25 9.16 8.54 5.74
N ASP A 26 10.37 8.89 6.17
CA ASP A 26 10.79 10.28 6.37
C ASP A 26 11.38 10.91 5.09
N ALA A 27 11.39 10.15 3.98
CA ALA A 27 11.94 10.60 2.71
C ALA A 27 11.07 11.73 2.12
N SER A 28 11.69 12.89 1.97
CA SER A 28 11.08 14.13 1.47
C SER A 28 11.56 14.52 0.08
N THR A 29 12.67 13.92 -0.38
CA THR A 29 13.27 14.17 -1.70
C THR A 29 13.37 12.91 -2.55
N ILE A 30 13.54 13.08 -3.86
CA ILE A 30 13.71 11.96 -4.81
C ILE A 30 14.95 11.13 -4.44
N SER A 31 16.06 11.77 -4.08
CA SER A 31 17.29 11.07 -3.71
C SER A 31 17.10 10.20 -2.47
N GLU A 32 16.44 10.73 -1.43
CA GLU A 32 16.10 9.96 -0.22
C GLU A 32 15.18 8.78 -0.52
N ILE A 33 14.19 8.96 -1.41
CA ILE A 33 13.32 7.86 -1.85
C ILE A 33 14.13 6.76 -2.56
N VAL A 34 15.08 7.14 -3.41
CA VAL A 34 15.91 6.16 -4.15
C VAL A 34 16.80 5.38 -3.19
N GLU A 35 17.42 6.04 -2.21
CA GLU A 35 18.21 5.37 -1.17
C GLU A 35 17.37 4.41 -0.33
N GLU A 36 16.17 4.81 0.09
CA GLU A 36 15.22 3.95 0.80
C GLU A 36 14.82 2.73 -0.03
N LEU A 37 14.61 2.90 -1.33
CA LEU A 37 14.26 1.82 -2.25
C LEU A 37 15.42 0.84 -2.47
N MET A 38 16.67 1.31 -2.47
CA MET A 38 17.84 0.44 -2.64
C MET A 38 18.01 -0.56 -1.49
N VAL A 39 17.67 -0.17 -0.26
CA VAL A 39 17.76 -1.05 0.92
C VAL A 39 16.47 -1.85 1.17
N THR A 40 15.37 -1.41 0.58
CA THR A 40 14.07 -2.08 0.69
C THR A 40 14.09 -3.44 0.00
N ARG A 41 13.58 -4.47 0.69
CA ARG A 41 13.32 -5.81 0.11
C ARG A 41 11.85 -6.08 -0.18
N ALA A 42 10.99 -5.14 0.19
CA ALA A 42 9.55 -5.19 -0.05
C ALA A 42 9.22 -4.79 -1.49
N SER A 43 8.28 -5.51 -2.10
CA SER A 43 7.65 -5.06 -3.33
C SER A 43 6.90 -3.75 -3.12
N GLU A 44 6.91 -2.89 -4.13
CA GLU A 44 6.14 -1.65 -4.14
C GLU A 44 4.63 -1.88 -3.88
N ARG A 45 4.10 -3.03 -4.30
CA ARG A 45 2.68 -3.41 -4.10
C ARG A 45 2.38 -4.12 -2.77
N GLN A 46 3.34 -4.28 -1.86
CA GLN A 46 3.11 -5.00 -0.59
C GLN A 46 1.97 -4.39 0.26
N GLY A 47 1.72 -3.09 0.09
CA GLY A 47 0.65 -2.36 0.77
C GLY A 47 -0.76 -2.59 0.21
N ARG A 48 -0.92 -3.32 -0.90
CA ARG A 48 -2.26 -3.61 -1.46
C ARG A 48 -2.85 -4.83 -0.77
N VAL A 49 -3.83 -4.61 0.10
CA VAL A 49 -4.50 -5.69 0.86
C VAL A 49 -5.13 -6.71 -0.10
N ILE A 50 -5.70 -6.22 -1.20
CA ILE A 50 -6.30 -7.06 -2.25
C ILE A 50 -5.34 -7.99 -2.98
N ASP A 51 -4.03 -7.72 -2.95
CA ASP A 51 -3.03 -8.55 -3.61
C ASP A 51 -2.64 -9.77 -2.75
N ARG A 52 -3.02 -9.78 -1.46
CA ARG A 52 -2.75 -10.88 -0.53
C ARG A 52 -3.78 -12.02 -0.64
N ASP A 53 -5.01 -11.70 -1.03
CA ASP A 53 -6.07 -12.69 -1.26
C ASP A 53 -6.04 -13.23 -2.69
N GLN A 54 -5.14 -14.18 -2.97
CA GLN A 54 -5.25 -14.98 -4.20
C GLN A 54 -6.53 -15.83 -4.26
N ALA A 55 -7.23 -16.03 -3.12
CA ALA A 55 -8.44 -16.86 -3.03
C ALA A 55 -9.75 -16.12 -3.38
N SER A 56 -9.72 -14.78 -3.47
CA SER A 56 -10.85 -13.96 -3.93
C SER A 56 -10.55 -13.43 -5.33
N SER A 57 -10.57 -14.36 -6.28
CA SER A 57 -10.43 -14.13 -7.72
C SER A 57 -11.17 -12.86 -8.16
N MET A 58 -10.59 -12.12 -9.10
CA MET A 58 -11.22 -10.98 -9.76
C MET A 58 -12.63 -11.29 -10.27
N GLU A 59 -12.95 -12.56 -10.54
CA GLU A 59 -14.32 -13.02 -10.86
C GLU A 59 -15.32 -12.78 -9.74
N LYS A 60 -15.00 -13.13 -8.48
CA LYS A 60 -15.93 -12.90 -7.35
C LYS A 60 -16.18 -11.41 -7.12
N LYS A 61 -15.15 -10.57 -7.26
CA LYS A 61 -15.28 -9.12 -7.12
C LYS A 61 -16.11 -8.48 -8.25
N LYS A 62 -16.14 -9.08 -9.43
CA LYS A 62 -17.07 -8.70 -10.51
C LYS A 62 -18.51 -9.10 -10.18
N GLU A 63 -18.73 -10.29 -9.64
CA GLU A 63 -20.07 -10.73 -9.20
C GLU A 63 -20.62 -9.88 -8.04
N GLU A 64 -19.75 -9.42 -7.13
CA GLU A 64 -20.10 -8.55 -6.00
C GLU A 64 -20.30 -7.07 -6.39
N GLY A 65 -20.19 -6.71 -7.68
CA GLY A 65 -20.47 -5.36 -8.18
C GLY A 65 -19.40 -4.32 -7.84
N TYR A 66 -18.17 -4.76 -7.56
CA TYR A 66 -17.03 -3.86 -7.30
C TYR A 66 -16.47 -3.22 -8.59
N PHE A 67 -17.02 -3.59 -9.75
CA PHE A 67 -16.75 -3.05 -11.08
C PHE A 67 -18.01 -2.47 -11.70
#